data_AF-A0A7S2E4T5-F1
#
_entry.id   AF-A0A7S2E4T5-F1
#
_cell.length_a   1.000
_cell.length_b   1.000
_cell.length_c   1.000
_cell.angle_alpha   90.00
_cell.angle_beta   90.00
_cell.angle_gamma   90.00
#
_symmetry.space_group_name_H-M   'P 1'
#
loop_
_entity.id
_entity.type
_entity.pdbx_description
1 polymer ?
#
loop_
_entity_poly.entity_id
_entity_poly.type
_entity_poly.pdbx_seq_one_letter_code
_entity_poly.pdbx_strand_id
1 'polypeptide(L)'
;CHVLNVFLPLVDLTPENGPTELRPGSHFLTRNLAKQMLLARVKKTLREPVAPCLKGGDALIFDYRTLHRGRRNATKDPRPILVLTYAKSWFRDLYNFPKRSLDDEGAEGETAEEEPL
;
A
#
# COMPACT_ATOMS: atom_id res chain seq x y z
N CYS A 1 12.64 2.13 -6.98
CA CYS A 1 11.24 2.11 -6.51
C CYS A 1 10.47 3.19 -7.27
N HIS A 2 9.31 2.87 -7.85
CA HIS A 2 8.49 3.82 -8.61
C HIS A 2 7.27 4.31 -7.83
N VAL A 3 6.82 3.49 -6.87
CA VAL A 3 5.66 3.75 -6.01
C VAL A 3 5.97 3.25 -4.60
N LEU A 4 5.61 4.05 -3.59
CA LEU A 4 5.72 3.72 -2.18
C LEU A 4 4.32 3.67 -1.55
N ASN A 5 4.10 2.65 -0.71
CA ASN A 5 3.00 2.65 0.24
C ASN A 5 3.49 3.17 1.58
N VAL A 6 2.68 4.02 2.21
CA VAL A 6 2.88 4.57 3.55
C VAL A 6 1.63 4.23 4.36
N PHE A 7 1.79 3.32 5.31
CA PHE A 7 0.72 2.86 6.19
C PHE A 7 0.90 3.53 7.55
N LEU A 8 -0.12 4.26 7.98
CA LEU A 8 -0.17 5.07 9.20
C LEU A 8 -1.25 4.50 10.12
N PRO A 9 -0.91 3.61 11.06
CA PRO A 9 -1.85 3.16 12.09
C PRO A 9 -2.41 4.35 12.88
N LEU A 10 -3.73 4.41 13.02
CA LEU A 10 -4.40 5.41 13.88
C LEU A 10 -4.62 4.90 15.31
N VAL A 11 -4.22 3.65 15.58
CA VAL A 11 -4.23 2.98 16.88
C VAL A 11 -2.97 2.14 17.02
N ASP A 12 -2.56 1.81 18.24
CA ASP A 12 -1.44 0.90 18.45
C ASP A 12 -1.69 -0.46 17.79
N LEU A 13 -0.70 -0.97 17.06
CA LEU A 13 -0.71 -2.32 16.49
C LEU A 13 -0.07 -3.29 17.48
N THR A 14 -0.81 -4.33 17.83
CA THR A 14 -0.36 -5.39 18.74
C THR A 14 -0.53 -6.75 18.06
N PRO A 15 0.17 -7.81 18.50
CA PRO A 15 0.00 -9.14 17.91
C PRO A 15 -1.46 -9.61 17.84
N GLU A 16 -2.29 -9.19 18.81
CA GLU A 16 -3.70 -9.56 18.96
C GLU A 16 -4.61 -8.84 17.94
N ASN A 17 -4.39 -7.54 17.71
CA ASN A 17 -5.15 -6.80 16.70
C ASN A 17 -4.57 -6.98 15.27
N GLY A 18 -3.42 -7.64 15.17
CA GLY A 18 -2.98 -8.39 14.00
C GLY A 18 -2.28 -7.58 12.93
N PRO A 19 -1.11 -6.95 13.19
CA PRO A 19 -0.39 -6.00 12.34
C PRO A 19 -0.27 -6.40 10.87
N THR A 20 -0.04 -5.42 10.00
CA THR A 20 0.31 -5.69 8.60
C THR A 20 1.54 -6.59 8.54
N GLU A 21 1.40 -7.74 7.89
CA GLU A 21 2.50 -8.66 7.66
C GLU A 21 3.11 -8.37 6.28
N LEU A 22 4.44 -8.26 6.24
CA LEU A 22 5.25 -8.03 5.06
C LEU A 22 6.07 -9.28 4.77
N ARG A 23 6.38 -9.52 3.48
CA ARG A 23 7.41 -10.47 3.06
C ARG A 23 8.64 -9.70 2.57
N PRO A 24 9.66 -9.46 3.42
CA PRO A 24 10.83 -8.66 3.03
C PRO A 24 11.54 -9.22 1.80
N GLY A 25 11.93 -8.34 0.88
CA GLY A 25 12.63 -8.68 -0.37
C GLY A 25 11.74 -9.21 -1.51
N SER A 26 10.44 -9.43 -1.27
CA SER A 26 9.53 -9.90 -2.33
C SER A 26 9.35 -8.92 -3.49
N HIS A 27 9.63 -7.62 -3.31
CA HIS A 27 9.62 -6.63 -4.39
C HIS A 27 10.71 -6.84 -5.46
N PHE A 28 11.65 -7.78 -5.26
CA PHE A 28 12.59 -8.23 -6.29
C PHE A 28 12.05 -9.40 -7.13
N LEU A 29 10.88 -9.95 -6.78
CA LEU A 29 10.29 -11.17 -7.38
C LEU A 29 9.11 -10.85 -8.31
N THR A 30 9.23 -9.83 -9.16
CA THR A 30 8.07 -9.17 -9.79
C THR A 30 7.68 -9.68 -11.17
N ARG A 31 8.55 -10.41 -11.89
CA ARG A 31 8.30 -10.77 -13.30
C ARG A 31 7.46 -12.04 -13.46
N ASN A 32 7.61 -12.99 -12.54
CA ASN A 32 6.76 -14.17 -12.44
C ASN A 32 6.72 -14.58 -10.97
N LEU A 33 5.85 -13.91 -10.21
CA LEU A 33 5.85 -13.99 -8.76
C LEU A 33 5.74 -15.42 -8.26
N ALA A 34 4.81 -16.22 -8.77
CA ALA A 34 4.61 -17.60 -8.33
C ALA A 34 5.86 -18.46 -8.54
N LYS A 35 6.45 -18.42 -9.76
CA LYS A 35 7.66 -19.18 -10.08
C LYS A 35 8.87 -18.69 -9.28
N GLN A 36 9.03 -17.37 -9.13
CA GLN A 36 10.15 -16.78 -8.41
C GLN A 36 10.05 -17.02 -6.90
N MET A 37 8.85 -16.97 -6.32
CA MET A 37 8.59 -17.36 -4.93
C MET A 37 8.90 -18.83 -4.70
N LEU A 38 8.45 -19.73 -5.59
CA LEU A 38 8.77 -21.16 -5.52
C LEU A 38 10.28 -21.40 -5.59
N LEU A 39 10.96 -20.77 -6.55
CA LEU A 39 12.41 -20.89 -6.70
C LEU A 39 13.15 -20.36 -5.47
N ALA A 40 12.74 -19.21 -4.93
CA ALA A 40 13.34 -18.62 -3.75
C ALA A 40 13.13 -19.51 -2.50
N ARG A 41 11.97 -20.17 -2.39
CA ARG A 41 11.68 -21.16 -1.34
C ARG A 41 12.59 -22.38 -1.46
N VAL A 42 12.70 -22.96 -2.65
CA VAL A 42 13.58 -24.12 -2.92
C VAL A 42 15.04 -23.77 -2.62
N LYS A 43 15.48 -22.57 -3.00
CA LYS A 43 16.83 -22.05 -2.74
C LYS A 43 17.05 -21.55 -1.29
N LYS A 44 16.04 -21.58 -0.43
CA LYS A 44 16.10 -21.05 0.95
C LYS A 44 16.58 -19.59 1.03
N THR A 45 16.20 -18.78 0.05
CA THR A 45 16.56 -17.35 -0.04
C THR A 45 15.42 -16.43 0.38
N LEU A 46 14.24 -16.98 0.68
CA LEU A 46 13.13 -16.20 1.19
C LEU A 46 13.41 -15.77 2.63
N ARG A 47 13.25 -14.47 2.88
CA ARG A 47 13.22 -13.93 4.24
C ARG A 47 11.90 -14.32 4.91
N GLU A 48 11.92 -14.45 6.22
CA GLU A 48 10.71 -14.70 7.01
C GLU A 48 9.75 -13.51 6.94
N PRO A 49 8.43 -13.74 6.97
CA PRO A 49 7.46 -12.67 7.12
C PRO A 49 7.69 -11.89 8.42
N VAL A 50 7.48 -10.58 8.36
CA VAL A 50 7.59 -9.69 9.53
C VAL A 50 6.29 -8.93 9.70
N ALA A 51 5.83 -8.76 10.94
CA ALA A 51 4.62 -8.01 11.24
C ALA A 51 4.92 -7.03 12.40
N PRO A 52 5.46 -5.85 12.10
CA PRO A 52 5.90 -4.91 13.12
C PRO A 52 4.71 -4.40 13.96
N CYS A 53 4.90 -4.36 15.27
CA CYS A 53 3.99 -3.69 16.20
C CYS A 53 4.40 -2.22 16.26
N LEU A 54 3.52 -1.35 15.79
CA LEU A 54 3.73 0.08 15.64
C LEU A 54 2.80 0.84 16.58
N LYS A 55 3.16 2.04 16.99
CA LYS A 55 2.29 2.93 17.75
C LYS A 55 1.37 3.72 16.82
N GLY A 56 0.25 4.19 17.37
CA GLY A 56 -0.58 5.16 16.67
C GLY A 56 0.25 6.37 16.24
N GLY A 57 0.24 6.71 14.95
CA GLY A 57 1.04 7.80 14.37
C GLY A 57 2.41 7.40 13.81
N ASP A 58 2.91 6.18 14.07
CA ASP A 58 4.09 5.66 13.39
C ASP A 58 3.81 5.47 11.88
N ALA A 59 4.87 5.38 11.07
CA ALA A 59 4.75 5.13 9.63
C ALA A 59 5.47 3.84 9.21
N LEU A 60 4.74 2.95 8.54
CA LEU A 60 5.29 1.80 7.83
C LEU A 60 5.42 2.11 6.34
N ILE A 61 6.65 2.28 5.87
CA ILE A 61 6.95 2.67 4.49
C ILE A 61 7.58 1.49 3.75
N PHE A 62 7.05 1.13 2.58
CA PHE A 62 7.58 0.01 1.79
C PHE A 62 7.34 0.19 0.28
N ASP A 63 8.19 -0.48 -0.52
CA ASP A 63 8.01 -0.55 -1.98
C ASP A 63 6.67 -1.21 -2.31
N TYR A 64 5.89 -0.59 -3.20
CA TYR A 64 4.54 -1.00 -3.60
C TYR A 64 4.42 -2.48 -3.99
N ARG A 65 5.50 -3.08 -4.50
CA ARG A 65 5.54 -4.48 -4.95
C ARG A 65 5.86 -5.48 -3.85
N THR A 66 6.16 -5.00 -2.64
CA THR A 66 6.39 -5.88 -1.50
C THR A 66 5.09 -6.57 -1.14
N LEU A 67 5.10 -7.91 -1.17
CA LEU A 67 3.96 -8.69 -0.73
C LEU A 67 3.66 -8.38 0.74
N HIS A 68 2.39 -8.10 0.99
CA HIS A 68 1.89 -7.78 2.30
C HIS A 68 0.43 -8.24 2.43
N ARG A 69 -0.03 -8.41 3.66
CA ARG A 69 -1.42 -8.69 3.99
C ARG A 69 -1.76 -8.17 5.38
N GLY A 70 -3.03 -7.87 5.62
CA GLY A 70 -3.53 -7.74 6.99
C GLY A 70 -3.55 -9.12 7.67
N ARG A 71 -3.16 -9.19 8.95
CA ARG A 71 -3.42 -10.39 9.77
C ARG A 71 -4.80 -10.27 10.43
N ARG A 72 -5.27 -11.40 10.95
CA ARG A 72 -6.52 -11.51 11.72
C ARG A 72 -6.48 -10.53 12.90
N ASN A 73 -7.52 -9.71 13.02
CA ASN A 73 -7.81 -8.96 14.22
C ASN A 73 -8.63 -9.86 15.17
N ALA A 74 -8.09 -10.20 16.34
CA ALA A 74 -8.76 -11.00 17.35
C ALA A 74 -9.40 -10.16 18.47
N THR A 75 -9.29 -8.83 18.41
CA THR A 75 -9.93 -7.91 19.35
C THR A 75 -11.35 -7.57 18.90
N LYS A 76 -12.10 -6.90 19.78
CA LYS A 76 -13.43 -6.37 19.44
C LYS A 76 -13.34 -5.02 18.73
N ASP A 77 -12.30 -4.25 19.02
CA ASP A 77 -12.14 -2.90 18.50
C ASP A 77 -11.61 -2.89 17.06
N PRO A 78 -12.06 -1.92 16.24
CA PRO A 78 -11.52 -1.75 14.90
C PRO A 78 -10.07 -1.31 14.95
N ARG A 79 -9.34 -1.61 13.88
CA ARG A 79 -7.93 -1.24 13.72
C ARG A 79 -7.74 -0.42 12.45
N PRO A 80 -8.10 0.87 12.48
CA PRO A 80 -7.95 1.75 11.34
C PRO A 80 -6.48 2.03 11.03
N ILE A 81 -6.14 1.94 9.74
CA ILE A 81 -4.82 2.28 9.19
C ILE A 81 -5.07 3.18 7.99
N LEU A 82 -4.54 4.40 8.03
CA LEU A 82 -4.54 5.29 6.88
C LEU A 82 -3.47 4.81 5.90
N VAL A 83 -3.86 4.65 4.64
CA VAL A 83 -2.95 4.22 3.57
C VAL A 83 -2.78 5.35 2.56
N LEU A 84 -1.54 5.79 2.39
CA LEU A 84 -1.15 6.77 1.38
C LEU A 84 -0.21 6.10 0.38
N THR A 85 -0.43 6.37 -0.91
CA THR A 85 0.40 5.82 -1.99
C THR A 85 1.04 6.98 -2.76
N TYR A 86 2.37 6.99 -2.79
CA TYR A 86 3.14 8.01 -3.50
C TYR A 86 3.80 7.39 -4.72
N ALA A 87 3.47 7.90 -5.91
CA ALA A 87 4.06 7.47 -7.17
C ALA A 87 4.95 8.56 -7.76
N LYS A 88 5.98 8.15 -8.52
CA LYS A 88 6.66 9.07 -9.44
C LYS A 88 5.64 9.63 -10.44
N SER A 89 5.77 10.90 -10.82
CA SER A 89 4.81 11.62 -11.69
C SER A 89 4.53 10.92 -13.02
N TRP A 90 5.48 10.15 -13.54
CA TRP A 90 5.35 9.40 -14.78
C TRP A 90 4.79 7.99 -14.60
N PHE A 91 4.72 7.47 -13.37
CA PHE A 91 4.18 6.15 -13.11
C PHE A 91 2.66 6.19 -13.10
N ARG A 92 2.02 5.20 -13.73
CA ARG A 92 0.57 5.05 -13.72
C ARG A 92 0.21 3.64 -13.23
N ASP A 93 -0.58 3.58 -12.17
CA ASP A 93 -1.22 2.33 -11.76
C ASP A 93 -2.53 2.17 -12.52
N LEU A 94 -2.62 1.16 -13.39
CA LEU A 94 -3.80 0.95 -14.21
C LEU A 94 -4.92 0.19 -13.48
N TYR A 95 -4.62 -0.39 -12.32
CA TYR A 95 -5.54 -1.26 -11.59
C TYR A 95 -6.10 -0.60 -10.33
N ASN A 96 -5.23 -0.09 -9.47
CA ASN A 96 -5.64 0.40 -8.14
C ASN A 96 -5.96 1.89 -8.13
N PHE A 97 -5.35 2.66 -9.03
CA PHE A 97 -5.54 4.11 -9.14
C PHE A 97 -5.80 4.50 -10.61
N PRO A 98 -6.92 4.04 -11.20
CA PRO A 98 -7.24 4.34 -12.58
C PRO A 98 -7.45 5.85 -12.80
N LYS A 99 -7.44 6.28 -14.06
CA LYS A 99 -7.57 7.70 -14.43
C LYS A 99 -8.86 8.34 -13.89
N ARG A 100 -9.95 7.57 -13.80
CA ARG A 100 -11.24 8.08 -13.31
C ARG A 100 -11.17 8.31 -11.81
N SER A 101 -11.37 9.54 -11.39
CA SER A 101 -11.43 9.98 -10.00
C SER A 101 -12.85 10.41 -9.61
N LEU A 102 -13.10 10.61 -8.31
CA LEU A 102 -14.36 11.20 -7.84
C LEU A 102 -14.47 12.69 -8.21
N ASP A 103 -13.33 13.36 -8.41
CA ASP A 103 -13.27 14.79 -8.75
C ASP A 103 -13.62 15.04 -10.22
N ASP A 104 -13.54 14.00 -11.06
CA ASP A 104 -13.83 14.10 -12.49
C ASP A 104 -15.33 14.37 -12.77
N GLU A 105 -16.23 14.04 -11.84
CA GLU A 105 -17.68 14.28 -12.00
C GLU A 105 -18.16 15.64 -11.43
N GLY A 106 -17.23 16.49 -10.96
CA GLY A 106 -17.53 17.80 -10.37
C GLY A 106 -17.06 19.02 -11.17
N ALA A 107 -16.39 18.83 -12.32
CA ALA A 107 -15.78 19.91 -13.09
C ALA A 107 -16.67 20.49 -14.21
N GLU A 108 -17.99 20.29 -14.18
CA GLU A 108 -18.95 20.86 -15.14
C GLU A 108 -19.77 22.04 -14.58
N GLY A 109 -19.40 22.61 -13.43
CA GLY A 109 -20.12 23.74 -12.85
C GLY A 109 -19.18 24.72 -12.19
N GLU A 110 -18.62 25.64 -12.98
CA GLU A 110 -18.14 27.01 -12.63
C GLU A 110 -17.08 27.45 -13.64
N THR A 111 -17.53 27.84 -14.84
CA THR A 111 -16.85 28.91 -15.58
C THR A 111 -17.92 29.95 -15.90
N ALA A 112 -18.18 30.82 -14.92
CA ALA A 112 -18.81 32.09 -15.20
C ALA A 112 -17.80 32.97 -15.94
N GLU A 113 -18.27 33.46 -17.09
CA GLU A 113 -17.82 34.55 -17.95
C GLU A 113 -16.71 35.47 -17.39
N GLU A 114 -15.70 35.73 -18.22
CA GLU A 114 -15.27 37.10 -18.56
C GLU A 114 -14.31 37.05 -19.77
N GLU A 115 -14.84 37.37 -20.96
CA GLU A 115 -14.03 37.90 -22.07
C GLU A 115 -13.76 39.39 -21.81
N PRO A 116 -12.54 39.86 -22.13
CA PRO A 116 -12.44 41.20 -22.68
C PRO A 116 -11.61 41.26 -23.97
N LEU A 117 -12.30 41.74 -25.01
CA LEU A 117 -11.90 42.57 -26.17
C LEU A 117 -10.63 42.22 -26.97
#